data_AF-A0A444ZIT0-F1
#
_entry.id   AF-A0A444ZIT0-F1
#
_cell.length_a   1.000
_cell.length_b   1.000
_cell.length_c   1.000
_cell.angle_alpha   90.00
_cell.angle_beta   90.00
_cell.angle_gamma   90.00
#
_symmetry.space_group_name_H-M   'P 1'
#
loop_
_entity.id
_entity.type
_entity.pdbx_description
1 polymer ?
#
loop_
_entity_poly.entity_id
_entity_poly.type
_entity_poly.pdbx_seq_one_letter_code
_entity_poly.pdbx_strand_id
1 'polypeptide(L)'
;MAQSAIDEVSDTGAFVRSASTFRQFISRDPNSQFPAEPGRYHLYVSYACPWASRCLAYLNIKGLQKAISFSSVKPIWERTKESDEHKGWVFPDSKTEVLGAEPDLLNGAKSIRELYEIASTNYTGKFTVPVLWDKKLKTIVNNESSEIIRMFNTEFNDIAENPSLDLYPTDLRTKIDEANEWIYSGINNGVYKCGFAKMQEPYNEAVQQLYEALDKCESILSKQRYICGNLVTEADIRLFVTLIRFDEV
;
A
#
# COMPACT_ATOMS: atom_id res chain seq x y z
N MET A 1 -12.68 -15.42 -12.07
CA MET A 1 -13.44 -14.13 -12.17
C MET A 1 -12.63 -13.06 -11.47
N ALA A 2 -12.69 -11.81 -11.95
CA ALA A 2 -12.06 -10.67 -11.29
C ALA A 2 -12.73 -10.39 -9.94
N GLN A 3 -11.94 -10.02 -8.92
CA GLN A 3 -12.42 -9.81 -7.55
C GLN A 3 -12.10 -8.39 -7.05
N SER A 4 -12.96 -7.86 -6.19
CA SER A 4 -12.82 -6.57 -5.50
C SER A 4 -12.84 -6.74 -3.99
N ALA A 5 -12.42 -5.71 -3.25
CA ALA A 5 -12.44 -5.75 -1.78
C ALA A 5 -13.84 -5.93 -1.19
N ILE A 6 -14.89 -5.52 -1.91
CA ILE A 6 -16.29 -5.68 -1.50
C ILE A 6 -16.77 -7.14 -1.53
N ASP A 7 -16.05 -8.03 -2.23
CA ASP A 7 -16.38 -9.45 -2.34
C ASP A 7 -15.78 -10.27 -1.18
N GLU A 8 -14.98 -9.64 -0.33
CA GLU A 8 -14.19 -10.30 0.73
C GLU A 8 -15.00 -10.43 2.03
N VAL A 9 -16.18 -11.01 1.95
CA VAL A 9 -17.09 -11.20 3.08
C VAL A 9 -17.30 -12.70 3.32
N SER A 10 -17.08 -13.16 4.55
CA SER A 10 -17.35 -14.53 4.97
C SER A 10 -18.85 -14.84 5.02
N ASP A 11 -19.21 -16.12 5.14
CA ASP A 11 -20.60 -16.56 5.38
C ASP A 11 -21.20 -15.96 6.66
N THR A 12 -20.35 -15.56 7.61
CA THR A 12 -20.75 -14.87 8.86
C THR A 12 -20.93 -13.37 8.69
N GLY A 13 -20.72 -12.81 7.50
CA GLY A 13 -20.84 -11.38 7.23
C GLY A 13 -19.63 -10.54 7.64
N ALA A 14 -18.52 -11.16 8.02
CA ALA A 14 -17.28 -10.49 8.42
C ALA A 14 -16.37 -10.24 7.21
N PHE A 15 -15.71 -9.09 7.17
CA PHE A 15 -14.73 -8.79 6.13
C PHE A 15 -13.41 -9.54 6.38
N VAL A 16 -12.94 -10.31 5.39
CA VAL A 16 -11.73 -11.14 5.46
C VAL A 16 -10.79 -10.80 4.29
N ARG A 17 -9.78 -9.97 4.57
CA ARG A 17 -8.82 -9.54 3.55
C ARG A 17 -7.95 -10.70 3.03
N SER A 18 -8.00 -10.95 1.73
CA SER A 18 -7.08 -11.82 1.00
C SER A 18 -5.70 -11.20 0.88
N ALA A 19 -4.67 -12.04 1.01
CA ALA A 19 -3.27 -11.64 0.96
C ALA A 19 -2.81 -11.20 -0.44
N SER A 20 -1.79 -10.34 -0.47
CA SER A 20 -1.04 -9.93 -1.66
C SER A 20 -0.26 -11.11 -2.26
N THR A 21 -0.11 -11.13 -3.59
CA THR A 21 0.30 -12.31 -4.37
C THR A 21 1.65 -12.15 -5.07
N PHE A 22 2.03 -10.94 -5.46
CA PHE A 22 3.38 -10.65 -5.95
C PHE A 22 4.24 -10.23 -4.78
N ARG A 23 5.24 -11.06 -4.45
CA ARG A 23 6.04 -10.96 -3.22
C ARG A 23 7.55 -11.05 -3.48
N GLN A 24 7.97 -10.72 -4.71
CA GLN A 24 9.40 -10.65 -5.02
C GLN A 24 10.02 -9.42 -4.36
N PHE A 25 11.34 -9.44 -4.21
CA PHE A 25 12.06 -8.44 -3.44
C PHE A 25 13.16 -7.81 -4.29
N ILE A 26 13.28 -6.48 -4.20
CA ILE A 26 14.43 -5.74 -4.73
C ILE A 26 15.59 -5.93 -3.76
N SER A 27 16.80 -6.15 -4.26
CA SER A 27 17.98 -6.34 -3.43
C SER A 27 19.13 -5.43 -3.85
N ARG A 28 19.98 -5.05 -2.89
CA ARG A 28 21.29 -4.41 -3.17
C ARG A 28 22.27 -5.32 -3.89
N ASP A 29 22.07 -6.64 -3.89
CA ASP A 29 22.91 -7.54 -4.68
C ASP A 29 22.71 -7.25 -6.18
N PRO A 30 23.75 -6.79 -6.91
CA PRO A 30 23.66 -6.50 -8.33
C PRO A 30 23.35 -7.75 -9.17
N ASN A 31 23.54 -8.95 -8.63
CA ASN A 31 23.24 -10.22 -9.30
C ASN A 31 21.83 -10.76 -9.00
N SER A 32 21.07 -10.08 -8.13
CA SER A 32 19.68 -10.47 -7.86
C SER A 32 18.81 -10.30 -9.12
N GLN A 33 17.66 -10.96 -9.15
CA GLN A 33 16.70 -10.79 -10.26
C GLN A 33 16.23 -9.32 -10.37
N PHE A 34 16.07 -8.67 -9.22
CA PHE A 34 15.63 -7.29 -9.06
C PHE A 34 16.69 -6.47 -8.27
N PRO A 35 17.82 -6.09 -8.88
CA PRO A 35 18.84 -5.28 -8.24
C PRO A 35 18.36 -3.84 -8.06
N ALA A 36 18.76 -3.16 -6.98
CA ALA A 36 18.44 -1.75 -6.72
C ALA A 36 19.13 -0.81 -7.73
N GLU A 37 18.51 -0.64 -8.90
CA GLU A 37 19.04 0.12 -10.04
C GLU A 37 18.26 1.43 -10.25
N PRO A 38 18.94 2.61 -10.30
CA PRO A 38 18.27 3.88 -10.53
C PRO A 38 17.51 3.89 -11.86
N GLY A 39 16.26 4.32 -11.82
CA GLY A 39 15.43 4.43 -13.01
C GLY A 39 14.95 3.10 -13.58
N ARG A 40 15.15 1.96 -12.90
CA ARG A 40 14.58 0.65 -13.32
C ARG A 40 13.13 0.45 -12.87
N TYR A 41 12.77 0.95 -11.71
CA TYR A 41 11.47 0.66 -11.09
C TYR A 41 10.47 1.79 -11.25
N HIS A 42 9.20 1.44 -11.18
CA HIS A 42 8.09 2.38 -11.18
C HIS A 42 7.04 1.97 -10.15
N LEU A 43 6.44 2.93 -9.45
CA LEU A 43 5.42 2.69 -8.43
C LEU A 43 4.06 3.20 -8.93
N TYR A 44 3.10 2.30 -9.14
CA TYR A 44 1.72 2.70 -9.41
C TYR A 44 0.93 2.80 -8.11
N VAL A 45 0.24 3.92 -7.93
CA VAL A 45 -0.44 4.27 -6.66
C VAL A 45 -1.82 4.86 -6.91
N SER A 46 -2.57 5.04 -5.83
CA SER A 46 -3.67 5.99 -5.76
C SER A 46 -3.50 6.82 -4.50
N TYR A 47 -3.64 8.14 -4.59
CA TYR A 47 -3.66 9.01 -3.39
C TYR A 47 -4.81 8.68 -2.45
N ALA A 48 -5.90 8.06 -2.94
CA ALA A 48 -7.00 7.62 -2.08
C ALA A 48 -6.62 6.41 -1.20
N CYS A 49 -5.70 5.56 -1.67
CA CYS A 49 -5.37 4.30 -1.02
C CYS A 49 -4.36 4.48 0.14
N PRO A 50 -4.70 4.11 1.39
CA PRO A 50 -3.76 4.23 2.51
C PRO A 50 -2.55 3.29 2.36
N TRP A 51 -2.73 2.10 1.79
CA TRP A 51 -1.64 1.13 1.56
C TRP A 51 -0.60 1.69 0.57
N ALA A 52 -1.06 2.31 -0.52
CA ALA A 52 -0.18 2.94 -1.50
C ALA A 52 0.46 4.22 -0.95
N SER A 53 -0.26 4.98 -0.12
CA SER A 53 0.25 6.18 0.55
C SER A 53 1.44 5.89 1.47
N ARG A 54 1.55 4.68 2.04
CA ARG A 54 2.76 4.27 2.79
C ARG A 54 3.99 4.26 1.89
N CYS A 55 3.86 3.68 0.70
CA CYS A 55 4.95 3.59 -0.26
C CYS A 55 5.34 4.99 -0.76
N LEU A 56 4.37 5.87 -1.01
CA LEU A 56 4.63 7.28 -1.34
C LEU A 56 5.34 8.03 -0.20
N ALA A 57 4.95 7.80 1.06
CA ALA A 57 5.62 8.41 2.20
C ALA A 57 7.09 7.99 2.24
N TYR A 58 7.38 6.70 2.09
CA TYR A 58 8.76 6.19 2.03
C TYR A 58 9.54 6.73 0.84
N LEU A 59 8.93 6.75 -0.36
CA LEU A 59 9.53 7.30 -1.57
C LEU A 59 10.03 8.74 -1.32
N ASN A 60 9.22 9.56 -0.65
CA ASN A 60 9.55 10.96 -0.37
C ASN A 60 10.52 11.13 0.81
N ILE A 61 10.26 10.46 1.93
CA ILE A 61 11.07 10.58 3.15
C ILE A 61 12.50 10.06 2.93
N LYS A 62 12.67 9.00 2.13
CA LYS A 62 13.99 8.48 1.76
C LYS A 62 14.65 9.26 0.62
N GLY A 63 13.91 10.11 -0.09
CA GLY A 63 14.42 10.85 -1.25
C GLY A 63 14.76 9.93 -2.43
N LEU A 64 13.80 9.08 -2.84
CA LEU A 64 13.99 8.05 -3.87
C LEU A 64 13.48 8.45 -5.26
N GLN A 65 13.09 9.71 -5.46
CA GLN A 65 12.47 10.18 -6.71
C GLN A 65 13.40 10.05 -7.92
N LYS A 66 14.73 10.06 -7.70
CA LYS A 66 15.73 9.79 -8.76
C LYS A 66 15.85 8.31 -9.12
N ALA A 67 15.51 7.42 -8.18
CA ALA A 67 15.61 5.97 -8.36
C ALA A 67 14.31 5.36 -8.89
N ILE A 68 13.17 5.83 -8.38
CA ILE A 68 11.86 5.22 -8.60
C ILE A 68 10.89 6.32 -9.03
N SER A 69 10.44 6.22 -10.27
CA SER A 69 9.32 7.02 -10.80
C SER A 69 7.99 6.52 -10.22
N PHE A 70 6.94 7.34 -10.18
CA PHE A 70 5.60 6.89 -9.80
C PHE A 70 4.53 7.54 -10.68
N SER A 71 3.36 6.90 -10.75
CA SER A 71 2.15 7.44 -11.40
C SER A 71 0.93 7.11 -10.56
N SER A 72 0.00 8.06 -10.46
CA SER A 72 -1.23 7.92 -9.69
C SER A 72 -2.43 7.68 -10.61
N VAL A 73 -3.26 6.70 -10.28
CA VAL A 73 -4.55 6.46 -10.93
C VAL A 73 -5.63 7.44 -10.44
N LYS A 74 -6.78 7.45 -11.11
CA LYS A 74 -7.96 8.19 -10.66
C LYS A 74 -8.39 7.74 -9.25
N PRO A 75 -8.94 8.65 -8.42
CA PRO A 75 -9.37 8.31 -7.07
C PRO A 75 -10.67 7.50 -7.04
N ILE A 76 -11.46 7.53 -8.12
CA ILE A 76 -12.76 6.85 -8.23
C ILE A 76 -12.60 5.56 -9.02
N TRP A 77 -13.15 4.45 -8.51
CA TRP A 77 -13.18 3.19 -9.23
C TRP A 77 -14.12 3.22 -10.43
N GLU A 78 -13.63 2.75 -11.56
CA GLU A 78 -14.35 2.69 -12.82
C GLU A 78 -14.22 1.31 -13.45
N ARG A 79 -14.99 1.05 -14.51
CA ARG A 79 -14.95 -0.23 -15.21
C ARG A 79 -13.54 -0.46 -15.79
N THR A 80 -12.94 -1.60 -15.44
CA THR A 80 -11.56 -1.93 -15.81
C THR A 80 -11.44 -2.61 -17.17
N LYS A 81 -12.53 -3.21 -17.66
CA LYS A 81 -12.57 -3.94 -18.93
C LYS A 81 -13.98 -3.89 -19.50
N GLU A 82 -14.13 -3.74 -20.80
CA GLU A 82 -15.45 -3.68 -21.44
C GLU A 82 -16.20 -5.02 -21.39
N SER A 83 -15.46 -6.13 -21.38
CA SER A 83 -15.99 -7.50 -21.44
C SER A 83 -16.62 -8.00 -20.15
N ASP A 84 -16.52 -7.25 -19.04
CA ASP A 84 -17.12 -7.61 -17.76
C ASP A 84 -17.53 -6.36 -16.95
N GLU A 85 -18.07 -6.59 -15.75
CA GLU A 85 -18.59 -5.53 -14.88
C GLU A 85 -17.58 -5.11 -13.80
N HIS A 86 -16.36 -5.66 -13.81
CA HIS A 86 -15.39 -5.38 -12.75
C HIS A 86 -14.96 -3.91 -12.75
N LYS A 87 -15.12 -3.27 -11.59
CA LYS A 87 -14.67 -1.90 -11.33
C LYS A 87 -13.42 -1.89 -10.46
N GLY A 88 -12.52 -0.95 -10.71
CA GLY A 88 -11.26 -0.82 -10.01
C GLY A 88 -10.49 0.42 -10.42
N TRP A 89 -9.18 0.41 -10.18
CA TRP A 89 -8.29 1.53 -10.45
C TRP A 89 -8.04 1.73 -11.95
N VAL A 90 -8.39 2.91 -12.46
CA VAL A 90 -8.31 3.28 -13.88
C VAL A 90 -7.46 4.54 -14.03
N PHE A 91 -6.63 4.59 -15.07
CA PHE A 91 -5.85 5.77 -15.44
C PHE A 91 -6.73 6.81 -16.16
N PRO A 92 -6.48 8.11 -16.01
CA PRO A 92 -7.13 9.10 -16.87
C PRO A 92 -6.66 8.95 -18.32
N ASP A 93 -7.53 9.32 -19.26
CA ASP A 93 -7.13 9.42 -20.67
C ASP A 93 -6.12 10.55 -20.86
N SER A 94 -5.25 10.43 -21.87
CA SER A 94 -4.21 11.44 -22.17
C SER A 94 -4.76 12.83 -22.55
N LYS A 95 -6.06 12.94 -22.83
CA LYS A 95 -6.74 14.20 -23.19
C LYS A 95 -7.54 14.80 -22.04
N THR A 96 -7.69 14.08 -20.93
CA THR A 96 -8.55 14.47 -19.82
C THR A 96 -7.68 14.70 -18.59
N GLU A 97 -7.56 15.95 -18.19
CA GLU A 97 -6.87 16.29 -16.94
C GLU A 97 -7.72 15.86 -15.75
N VAL A 98 -7.14 15.06 -14.85
CA VAL A 98 -7.73 14.67 -13.58
C VAL A 98 -6.72 15.01 -12.49
N LEU A 99 -7.07 15.92 -11.58
CA LEU A 99 -6.16 16.39 -10.55
C LEU A 99 -5.61 15.21 -9.72
N GLY A 100 -4.29 15.11 -9.62
CA GLY A 100 -3.61 14.04 -8.86
C GLY A 100 -3.64 12.67 -9.52
N ALA A 101 -3.98 12.58 -10.81
CA ALA A 101 -3.91 11.35 -11.59
C ALA A 101 -3.26 11.62 -12.96
N GLU A 102 -2.55 10.63 -13.48
CA GLU A 102 -1.78 10.75 -14.72
C GLU A 102 -1.98 9.52 -15.60
N PRO A 103 -2.01 9.64 -16.94
CA PRO A 103 -2.07 8.50 -17.83
C PRO A 103 -0.84 7.60 -17.65
N ASP A 104 -0.98 6.29 -17.85
CA ASP A 104 0.19 5.39 -17.83
C ASP A 104 1.02 5.55 -19.11
N LEU A 105 2.09 6.34 -19.03
CA LEU A 105 3.02 6.55 -20.14
C LEU A 105 4.03 5.41 -20.31
N LEU A 106 4.09 4.46 -19.37
CA LEU A 106 5.06 3.35 -19.40
C LEU A 106 4.56 2.17 -20.23
N ASN A 107 3.36 1.67 -19.92
CA ASN A 107 2.79 0.50 -20.60
C ASN A 107 1.60 0.87 -21.50
N GLY A 108 1.10 2.11 -21.42
CA GLY A 108 -0.14 2.51 -22.10
C GLY A 108 -1.37 1.84 -21.50
N ALA A 109 -1.29 1.34 -20.26
CA ALA A 109 -2.38 0.65 -19.60
C ALA A 109 -3.54 1.61 -19.29
N LYS A 110 -4.77 1.16 -19.48
CA LYS A 110 -5.98 1.92 -19.11
C LYS A 110 -6.38 1.68 -17.66
N SER A 111 -5.98 0.55 -17.08
CA SER A 111 -6.29 0.20 -15.69
C SER A 111 -5.16 -0.55 -15.02
N ILE A 112 -5.17 -0.57 -13.68
CA ILE A 112 -4.22 -1.41 -12.90
C ILE A 112 -4.41 -2.89 -13.25
N ARG A 113 -5.64 -3.31 -13.55
CA ARG A 113 -5.92 -4.68 -13.99
C ARG A 113 -5.07 -5.08 -15.19
N GLU A 114 -4.92 -4.21 -16.18
CA GLU A 114 -4.10 -4.50 -17.35
C GLU A 114 -2.63 -4.73 -16.98
N LEU A 115 -2.08 -4.04 -15.97
CA LEU A 115 -0.71 -4.28 -15.49
C LEU A 115 -0.55 -5.69 -14.90
N TYR A 116 -1.55 -6.16 -14.15
CA TYR A 116 -1.55 -7.53 -13.63
C TYR A 116 -1.68 -8.57 -14.76
N GLU A 117 -2.54 -8.29 -15.75
CA GLU A 117 -2.71 -9.16 -16.93
C GLU A 117 -1.42 -9.22 -17.78
N ILE A 118 -0.65 -8.12 -17.87
CA ILE A 118 0.69 -8.11 -18.49
C ILE A 118 1.67 -8.95 -17.68
N ALA A 119 1.69 -8.81 -16.35
CA ALA A 119 2.63 -9.53 -15.49
C ALA A 119 2.34 -11.03 -15.38
N SER A 120 1.07 -11.44 -15.50
CA SER A 120 0.67 -12.85 -15.49
C SER A 120 -0.68 -13.06 -16.19
N THR A 121 -0.67 -13.83 -17.27
CA THR A 121 -1.87 -14.18 -18.04
C THR A 121 -2.86 -15.06 -17.26
N ASN A 122 -2.40 -15.70 -16.19
CA ASN A 122 -3.20 -16.60 -15.36
C ASN A 122 -3.53 -15.98 -14.00
N TYR A 123 -3.37 -14.67 -13.85
CA TYR A 123 -3.66 -14.01 -12.58
C TYR A 123 -5.14 -14.12 -12.21
N THR A 124 -5.39 -14.66 -11.03
CA THR A 124 -6.72 -14.68 -10.41
C THR A 124 -6.62 -13.99 -9.05
N GLY A 125 -7.31 -12.87 -8.88
CA GLY A 125 -7.30 -12.13 -7.63
C GLY A 125 -7.76 -10.69 -7.82
N LYS A 126 -7.35 -9.84 -6.86
CA LYS A 126 -7.68 -8.42 -6.84
C LYS A 126 -6.60 -7.60 -7.53
N PHE A 127 -7.02 -6.58 -8.26
CA PHE A 127 -6.14 -5.66 -8.95
C PHE A 127 -5.83 -4.44 -8.05
N THR A 128 -4.95 -4.63 -7.07
CA THR A 128 -4.68 -3.65 -6.01
C THR A 128 -3.56 -2.67 -6.37
N VAL A 129 -3.58 -1.50 -5.70
CA VAL A 129 -2.42 -0.61 -5.53
C VAL A 129 -1.96 -0.68 -4.06
N PRO A 130 -0.66 -0.52 -3.76
CA PRO A 130 0.44 -0.16 -4.67
C PRO A 130 0.87 -1.32 -5.58
N VAL A 131 1.48 -0.98 -6.72
CA VAL A 131 2.18 -1.94 -7.59
C VAL A 131 3.61 -1.44 -7.79
N LEU A 132 4.59 -2.20 -7.32
CA LEU A 132 6.00 -1.97 -7.63
C LEU A 132 6.36 -2.73 -8.92
N TRP A 133 6.59 -1.98 -9.98
CA TRP A 133 6.78 -2.46 -11.35
C TRP A 133 8.25 -2.44 -11.76
N ASP A 134 8.71 -3.49 -12.43
CA ASP A 134 10.01 -3.53 -13.11
C ASP A 134 9.84 -3.17 -14.59
N LYS A 135 10.43 -2.05 -15.01
CA LYS A 135 10.36 -1.59 -16.40
C LYS A 135 11.16 -2.47 -17.37
N LYS A 136 12.20 -3.16 -16.90
CA LYS A 136 13.03 -4.04 -17.75
C LYS A 136 12.33 -5.36 -18.03
N LEU A 137 11.84 -6.01 -16.97
CA LEU A 137 11.18 -7.31 -17.07
C LEU A 137 9.69 -7.21 -17.40
N LYS A 138 9.12 -5.99 -17.38
CA LYS A 138 7.70 -5.72 -17.61
C LYS A 138 6.79 -6.60 -16.75
N THR A 139 7.09 -6.61 -15.45
CA THR A 139 6.36 -7.43 -14.48
C THR A 139 6.22 -6.71 -13.14
N ILE A 140 5.31 -7.21 -12.31
CA ILE A 140 5.12 -6.76 -10.94
C ILE A 140 6.18 -7.44 -10.07
N VAL A 141 7.02 -6.64 -9.42
CA VAL A 141 7.95 -7.12 -8.40
C VAL A 141 7.16 -7.46 -7.14
N ASN A 142 6.39 -6.49 -6.64
CA ASN A 142 5.71 -6.63 -5.36
C ASN A 142 4.41 -5.79 -5.33
N ASN A 143 3.35 -6.32 -4.72
CA ASN A 143 2.10 -5.58 -4.47
C ASN A 143 1.69 -5.54 -2.99
N GLU A 144 2.63 -5.87 -2.09
CA GLU A 144 2.49 -5.82 -0.64
C GLU A 144 3.15 -4.55 -0.08
N SER A 145 2.32 -3.59 0.32
CA SER A 145 2.79 -2.29 0.82
C SER A 145 3.80 -2.39 1.97
N SER A 146 3.63 -3.39 2.86
CA SER A 146 4.50 -3.56 4.02
C SER A 146 5.91 -4.03 3.64
N GLU A 147 6.05 -4.83 2.59
CA GLU A 147 7.36 -5.25 2.08
C GLU A 147 8.00 -4.17 1.23
N ILE A 148 7.21 -3.47 0.41
CA ILE A 148 7.68 -2.36 -0.43
C ILE A 148 8.34 -1.28 0.41
N ILE A 149 7.74 -0.87 1.54
CA ILE A 149 8.36 0.13 2.40
C ILE A 149 9.68 -0.36 3.01
N ARG A 150 9.83 -1.66 3.30
CA ARG A 150 11.11 -2.21 3.77
C ARG A 150 12.18 -2.18 2.69
N MET A 151 11.82 -2.51 1.44
CA MET A 151 12.72 -2.36 0.30
C MET A 151 13.19 -0.90 0.14
N PHE A 152 12.26 0.05 0.24
CA PHE A 152 12.58 1.47 0.11
C PHE A 152 13.44 1.98 1.28
N ASN A 153 13.28 1.40 2.46
CA ASN A 153 14.05 1.77 3.65
C ASN A 153 15.55 1.48 3.51
N THR A 154 15.91 0.33 2.92
CA THR A 154 17.30 -0.18 2.95
C THR A 154 17.93 -0.40 1.59
N GLU A 155 17.17 -0.90 0.61
CA GLU A 155 17.77 -1.47 -0.60
C GLU A 155 18.29 -0.39 -1.56
N PHE A 156 17.76 0.83 -1.46
CA PHE A 156 18.17 1.96 -2.29
C PHE A 156 19.09 2.95 -1.55
N ASN A 157 19.67 2.56 -0.41
CA ASN A 157 20.51 3.48 0.39
C ASN A 157 21.73 4.03 -0.37
N ASP A 158 22.25 3.36 -1.40
CA ASP A 158 23.35 3.90 -2.21
C ASP A 158 22.90 5.01 -3.18
N ILE A 159 21.58 5.22 -3.32
CA ILE A 159 20.96 6.14 -4.29
C ILE A 159 20.12 7.21 -3.58
N ALA A 160 19.57 6.88 -2.42
CA ALA A 160 18.69 7.72 -1.61
C ALA A 160 19.34 9.05 -1.21
N GLU A 161 18.56 10.14 -1.18
CA GLU A 161 19.04 11.43 -0.65
C GLU A 161 19.17 11.40 0.89
N ASN A 162 18.39 10.56 1.56
CA ASN A 162 18.45 10.36 3.02
C ASN A 162 18.86 8.90 3.36
N PRO A 163 20.09 8.49 3.04
CA PRO A 163 20.51 7.09 3.14
C PRO A 163 20.69 6.61 4.58
N SER A 164 21.01 7.52 5.50
CA SER A 164 21.16 7.22 6.94
C SER A 164 19.85 7.16 7.71
N LEU A 165 18.73 7.61 7.12
CA LEU A 165 17.42 7.53 7.76
C LEU A 165 16.92 6.08 7.72
N ASP A 166 16.72 5.49 8.89
CA ASP A 166 16.20 4.14 9.06
C ASP A 166 14.89 4.19 9.85
N LEU A 167 13.79 3.81 9.20
CA LEU A 167 12.45 3.77 9.79
C LEU A 167 12.13 2.40 10.42
N TYR A 168 13.06 1.45 10.35
CA TYR A 168 13.01 0.13 10.98
C TYR A 168 14.35 -0.26 11.64
N PRO A 169 14.88 0.57 12.56
CA PRO A 169 16.19 0.36 13.15
C PRO A 169 16.20 -0.87 14.05
N THR A 170 17.34 -1.59 14.07
CA THR A 170 17.51 -2.88 14.76
C THR A 170 17.03 -2.85 16.21
N ASP A 171 17.37 -1.81 16.97
CA ASP A 171 17.05 -1.71 18.40
C ASP A 171 15.55 -1.51 18.70
N LEU A 172 14.76 -1.12 17.71
CA LEU A 172 13.30 -0.90 17.85
C LEU A 172 12.46 -1.97 17.15
N ARG A 173 13.05 -2.91 16.43
CA ARG A 173 12.31 -3.85 15.56
C ARG A 173 11.21 -4.60 16.29
N THR A 174 11.52 -5.21 17.44
CA THR A 174 10.52 -5.94 18.24
C THR A 174 9.34 -5.03 18.61
N LYS A 175 9.62 -3.82 19.10
CA LYS A 175 8.58 -2.86 19.47
C LYS A 175 7.76 -2.39 18.26
N ILE A 176 8.41 -2.22 17.11
CA ILE A 176 7.76 -1.84 15.85
C ILE A 176 6.86 -2.96 15.35
N ASP A 177 7.33 -4.21 15.36
CA ASP A 177 6.56 -5.35 14.86
C ASP A 177 5.34 -5.62 15.76
N GLU A 178 5.51 -5.54 17.08
CA GLU A 178 4.40 -5.57 18.04
C GLU A 178 3.42 -4.43 17.80
N ALA A 179 3.90 -3.20 17.57
CA ALA A 179 3.07 -2.05 17.28
C ALA A 179 2.25 -2.24 15.99
N ASN A 180 2.93 -2.67 14.94
CA ASN A 180 2.34 -2.88 13.63
C ASN A 180 1.24 -3.93 13.61
N GLU A 181 1.34 -4.97 14.45
CA GLU A 181 0.34 -6.03 14.51
C GLU A 181 -1.01 -5.50 14.99
N TRP A 182 -1.04 -4.80 16.13
CA TRP A 182 -2.30 -4.25 16.66
C TRP A 182 -2.76 -3.01 15.87
N ILE A 183 -1.85 -2.20 15.34
CA ILE A 183 -2.21 -1.09 14.43
C ILE A 183 -2.85 -1.64 13.16
N TYR A 184 -2.29 -2.70 12.58
CA TYR A 184 -2.85 -3.30 11.36
C TYR A 184 -4.21 -3.92 11.63
N SER A 185 -4.30 -4.82 12.60
CA SER A 185 -5.50 -5.62 12.86
C SER A 185 -6.65 -4.80 13.42
N GLY A 186 -6.35 -3.86 14.32
CA GLY A 186 -7.32 -3.02 15.04
C GLY A 186 -7.63 -1.70 14.37
N ILE A 187 -6.68 -1.05 13.67
CA ILE A 187 -6.89 0.28 13.09
C ILE A 187 -6.92 0.22 11.56
N ASN A 188 -5.79 -0.11 10.92
CA ASN A 188 -5.67 0.01 9.47
C ASN A 188 -6.65 -0.90 8.71
N ASN A 189 -6.78 -2.14 9.18
CA ASN A 189 -7.76 -3.09 8.66
C ASN A 189 -9.07 -3.04 9.46
N GLY A 190 -9.04 -2.54 10.70
CA GLY A 190 -10.23 -2.41 11.55
C GLY A 190 -11.31 -1.52 10.96
N VAL A 191 -10.93 -0.37 10.39
CA VAL A 191 -11.89 0.52 9.69
C VAL A 191 -12.56 -0.17 8.49
N TYR A 192 -11.83 -1.02 7.75
CA TYR A 192 -12.42 -1.83 6.67
C TYR A 192 -13.34 -2.92 7.21
N LYS A 193 -12.97 -3.57 8.32
CA LYS A 193 -13.85 -4.54 8.98
C LYS A 193 -15.18 -3.91 9.40
N CYS A 194 -15.12 -2.69 9.95
CA CYS A 194 -16.33 -1.92 10.28
C CYS A 194 -17.14 -1.59 9.02
N GLY A 195 -16.53 -0.93 8.03
CA GLY A 195 -17.24 -0.42 6.86
C GLY A 195 -17.77 -1.49 5.90
N PHE A 196 -17.17 -2.68 5.87
CA PHE A 196 -17.57 -3.77 4.98
C PHE A 196 -18.31 -4.92 5.66
N ALA A 197 -18.48 -4.89 6.99
CA ALA A 197 -19.36 -5.82 7.68
C ALA A 197 -20.77 -5.80 7.07
N LYS A 198 -21.35 -6.98 6.85
CA LYS A 198 -22.71 -7.15 6.31
C LYS A 198 -23.75 -7.51 7.38
N MET A 199 -23.30 -7.69 8.62
CA MET A 199 -24.11 -8.08 9.76
C MET A 199 -23.73 -7.24 10.99
N GLN A 200 -24.69 -7.02 11.90
CA GLN A 200 -24.50 -6.15 13.07
C GLN A 200 -23.43 -6.67 14.03
N GLU A 201 -23.38 -7.98 14.29
CA GLU A 201 -22.42 -8.56 15.24
C GLU A 201 -20.95 -8.39 14.78
N PRO A 202 -20.56 -8.77 13.55
CA PRO A 202 -19.21 -8.46 13.04
C PRO A 202 -18.86 -6.98 13.05
N TYR A 203 -19.85 -6.09 12.82
CA TYR A 203 -19.64 -4.65 12.94
C TYR A 203 -19.35 -4.24 14.39
N ASN A 204 -20.16 -4.71 15.35
CA ASN A 204 -20.01 -4.40 16.78
C ASN A 204 -18.64 -4.84 17.30
N GLU A 205 -18.20 -6.06 16.95
CA GLU A 205 -16.88 -6.57 17.32
C GLU A 205 -15.76 -5.72 16.71
N ALA A 206 -15.87 -5.38 15.41
CA ALA A 206 -14.86 -4.61 14.72
C ALA A 206 -14.73 -3.19 15.25
N VAL A 207 -15.85 -2.51 15.52
CA VAL A 207 -15.85 -1.13 16.02
C VAL A 207 -15.32 -1.07 17.46
N GLN A 208 -15.66 -2.05 18.29
CA GLN A 208 -15.08 -2.15 19.65
C GLN A 208 -13.56 -2.30 19.57
N GLN A 209 -13.04 -3.23 18.78
CA GLN A 209 -11.59 -3.44 18.61
C GLN A 209 -10.88 -2.19 18.07
N LEU A 210 -11.54 -1.45 17.15
CA LEU A 210 -11.01 -0.22 16.60
C LEU A 210 -10.82 0.86 17.68
N TYR A 211 -11.84 1.12 18.50
CA TYR A 211 -11.75 2.14 19.54
C TYR A 211 -10.80 1.72 20.68
N GLU A 212 -10.76 0.45 21.06
CA GLU A 212 -9.76 -0.06 22.02
C GLU A 212 -8.32 0.18 21.52
N ALA A 213 -8.08 -0.01 20.22
CA ALA A 213 -6.78 0.27 19.62
C ALA A 213 -6.47 1.77 19.52
N LEU A 214 -7.46 2.62 19.26
CA LEU A 214 -7.31 4.08 19.27
C LEU A 214 -7.03 4.62 20.69
N ASP A 215 -7.71 4.11 21.71
CA ASP A 215 -7.43 4.44 23.11
C ASP A 215 -6.00 4.03 23.51
N LYS A 216 -5.53 2.89 23.00
CA LYS A 216 -4.14 2.47 23.17
C LYS A 216 -3.16 3.44 22.50
N CYS A 217 -3.45 3.91 21.29
CA CYS A 217 -2.65 4.97 20.63
C CYS A 217 -2.60 6.22 21.52
N GLU A 218 -3.73 6.72 22.00
CA GLU A 218 -3.81 7.92 22.85
C GLU A 218 -3.03 7.76 24.17
N SER A 219 -3.15 6.60 24.83
CA SER A 219 -2.41 6.31 26.06
C SER A 219 -0.89 6.30 25.87
N ILE A 220 -0.41 5.94 24.68
CA ILE A 220 1.00 6.01 24.31
C ILE A 220 1.38 7.46 23.95
N LEU A 221 0.66 8.08 23.02
CA LEU A 221 1.01 9.38 22.43
C LEU A 221 0.83 10.55 23.40
N SER A 222 0.02 10.40 24.44
CA SER A 222 -0.05 11.36 25.56
C SER A 222 1.24 11.43 26.40
N LYS A 223 2.16 10.44 26.26
CA LYS A 223 3.38 10.33 27.07
C LYS A 223 4.67 10.43 26.25
N GLN A 224 4.61 10.19 24.95
CA GLN A 224 5.75 10.19 24.04
C GLN A 224 5.32 10.65 22.64
N ARG A 225 6.26 11.19 21.87
CA ARG A 225 5.94 11.85 20.59
C ARG A 225 5.52 10.90 19.46
N TYR A 226 6.01 9.67 19.45
CA TYR A 226 5.79 8.67 18.40
C TYR A 226 5.44 7.32 19.02
N ILE A 227 4.88 6.39 18.26
CA ILE A 227 4.39 5.09 18.78
C ILE A 227 5.51 4.26 19.43
N CYS A 228 6.69 4.22 18.80
CA CYS A 228 7.80 3.39 19.25
C CYS A 228 8.84 4.13 20.11
N GLY A 229 8.63 5.42 20.41
CA GLY A 229 9.49 6.18 21.32
C GLY A 229 9.64 7.63 20.87
N ASN A 230 10.90 8.08 20.77
CA ASN A 230 11.23 9.47 20.41
C ASN A 230 11.64 9.66 18.94
N LEU A 231 11.68 8.57 18.16
CA LEU A 231 11.99 8.59 16.73
C LEU A 231 10.74 8.18 15.94
N VAL A 232 10.57 8.80 14.77
CA VAL A 232 9.59 8.33 13.78
C VAL A 232 10.05 6.97 13.28
N THR A 233 9.13 6.02 13.23
CA THR A 233 9.33 4.69 12.67
C THR A 233 8.25 4.39 11.64
N GLU A 234 8.33 3.22 11.00
CA GLU A 234 7.26 2.78 10.11
C GLU A 234 5.90 2.64 10.80
N ALA A 235 5.86 2.39 12.11
CA ALA A 235 4.61 2.23 12.85
C ALA A 235 3.81 3.52 12.79
N ASP A 236 4.49 4.66 12.92
CA ASP A 236 3.89 6.00 12.80
C ASP A 236 3.37 6.25 11.39
N ILE A 237 4.12 5.88 10.36
CA ILE A 237 3.68 6.03 8.95
C ILE A 237 2.47 5.15 8.66
N ARG A 238 2.49 3.90 9.13
CA ARG A 238 1.38 2.94 8.95
C ARG A 238 0.13 3.37 9.68
N LEU A 239 0.25 3.98 10.86
CA LEU A 239 -0.85 4.58 11.60
C LEU A 239 -1.38 5.84 10.90
N PHE A 240 -0.48 6.77 10.56
CA PHE A 240 -0.82 8.08 9.98
C PHE A 240 -1.70 7.97 8.74
N VAL A 241 -1.41 7.05 7.83
CA VAL A 241 -2.18 6.90 6.59
C VAL A 241 -3.65 6.52 6.83
N THR A 242 -3.98 5.92 7.98
CA THR A 242 -5.37 5.69 8.38
C THR A 242 -5.93 6.92 9.11
N LEU A 243 -5.21 7.47 10.08
CA LEU A 243 -5.72 8.60 10.88
C LEU A 243 -6.04 9.82 10.03
N ILE A 244 -5.21 10.15 9.04
CA ILE A 244 -5.43 11.29 8.14
C ILE A 244 -6.68 11.15 7.26
N ARG A 245 -7.32 9.96 7.24
CA ARG A 245 -8.55 9.69 6.50
C ARG A 245 -9.76 9.50 7.42
N PHE A 246 -9.55 9.42 8.73
CA PHE A 246 -10.55 8.90 9.66
C PHE A 246 -11.79 9.80 9.80
N ASP A 247 -11.60 11.12 9.85
CA ASP A 247 -12.72 12.06 10.02
C ASP A 247 -13.46 12.34 8.72
N GLU A 248 -12.77 12.23 7.58
CA GLU A 248 -13.28 12.58 6.25
C GLU A 248 -13.97 11.41 5.53
N VAL A 249 -13.72 10.16 5.95
CA VAL A 249 -14.19 8.91 5.29
C VAL A 249 -14.64 7.88 6.31
#